data_AF-A0A8B6XBB6-F1
#
_entry.id   AF-A0A8B6XBB6-F1
#
_cell.length_a   1.000
_cell.length_b   1.000
_cell.length_c   1.000
_cell.angle_alpha   90.00
_cell.angle_beta   90.00
_cell.angle_gamma   90.00
#
_symmetry.space_group_name_H-M   'P 1'
#
loop_
_entity.id
_entity.type
_entity.pdbx_description
1 polymer ?
#
loop_
_entity_poly.entity_id
_entity_poly.type
_entity_poly.pdbx_seq_one_letter_code
_entity_poly.pdbx_strand_id
1 'polypeptide(L)' 'MNVRQMIELLQAFPPDAVVMFEGETGYDAISGITLQPGVQAGMPDEVILHPDMTPD' A
#
# COMPACT_ATOMS: atom_id res chain seq x y z
N MET A 1 -11.09 4.60 -3.01
CA MET A 1 -10.90 3.48 -2.07
C MET A 1 -10.29 4.05 -0.80
N ASN A 2 -10.86 3.77 0.37
CA ASN A 2 -10.22 4.10 1.65
C ASN A 2 -9.49 2.88 2.23
N VAL A 3 -8.72 3.07 3.31
CA VAL A 3 -7.94 2.00 3.94
C VAL A 3 -8.81 0.82 4.39
N ARG A 4 -10.02 1.08 4.92
CA ARG A 4 -10.96 0.02 5.31
C ARG A 4 -11.35 -0.86 4.13
N GLN A 5 -11.78 -0.24 3.03
CA GLN A 5 -12.18 -0.95 1.81
C GLN A 5 -11.02 -1.75 1.22
N MET A 6 -9.79 -1.20 1.28
CA MET A 6 -8.59 -1.91 0.85
C MET A 6 -8.33 -3.15 1.71
N ILE A 7 -8.41 -3.03 3.05
CA ILE A 7 -8.23 -4.15 3.98
C ILE A 7 -9.27 -5.24 3.74
N GLU A 8 -10.55 -4.88 3.58
CA GLU A 8 -11.62 -5.85 3.31
C GLU A 8 -11.38 -6.64 2.04
N LEU A 9 -10.87 -5.99 0.98
CA LEU A 9 -10.48 -6.67 -0.26
C LEU A 9 -9.28 -7.59 -0.04
N LEU A 10 -8.22 -7.11 0.62
CA LEU A 10 -7.01 -7.90 0.87
C LEU A 10 -7.28 -9.14 1.74
N GLN A 11 -8.20 -9.05 2.70
CA GLN A 11 -8.60 -10.19 3.53
C GLN A 11 -9.31 -11.31 2.75
N ALA A 12 -9.81 -11.03 1.55
CA ALA A 12 -10.42 -12.04 0.68
C ALA A 12 -9.39 -12.82 -0.18
N PHE A 13 -8.13 -12.36 -0.24
CA PHE A 13 -7.07 -13.02 -1.00
C PHE A 13 -6.40 -14.15 -0.21
N PRO A 14 -5.75 -15.11 -0.90
CA PRO A 14 -4.87 -16.08 -0.27
C PRO A 14 -3.80 -15.39 0.59
N PRO A 15 -3.40 -15.97 1.74
CA PRO A 15 -2.44 -15.36 2.65
C PRO A 15 -1.02 -15.19 2.07
N ASP A 16 -0.73 -15.89 0.98
CA ASP A 16 0.53 -15.86 0.23
C ASP A 16 0.45 -14.98 -1.05
N ALA A 17 -0.67 -14.28 -1.27
CA ALA A 17 -0.79 -13.34 -2.37
C ALA A 17 0.17 -12.15 -2.19
N VAL A 18 0.86 -11.77 -3.27
CA VAL A 18 1.76 -10.62 -3.30
C VAL A 18 0.99 -9.38 -3.72
N VAL A 19 1.19 -8.27 -3.01
CA VAL A 19 0.63 -6.96 -3.38
C VAL A 19 1.62 -6.25 -4.32
N MET A 20 1.13 -5.88 -5.50
CA MET A 20 1.90 -5.18 -6.52
C MET A 20 1.43 -3.73 -6.66
N PHE A 21 2.35 -2.84 -6.94
CA PHE A 21 2.11 -1.46 -7.35
C PHE A 21 2.28 -1.33 -8.86
N GLU A 22 1.27 -0.81 -9.55
CA GLU A 22 1.35 -0.52 -10.98
C GLU A 22 1.91 0.89 -11.20
N GLY A 23 3.11 0.96 -11.73
CA GLY A 23 3.76 2.19 -12.17
C GLY A 23 3.74 2.33 -13.70
N GLU A 24 4.38 3.38 -14.22
CA GLU A 24 4.46 3.63 -15.66
C GLU A 24 5.23 2.54 -16.42
N THR A 25 6.16 1.87 -15.74
CA THR A 25 7.07 0.88 -16.33
C THR A 25 6.68 -0.57 -16.08
N GLY A 26 5.58 -0.82 -15.34
CA GLY A 26 5.12 -2.17 -15.01
C GLY A 26 4.66 -2.31 -13.57
N TYR A 27 4.88 -3.49 -13.00
CA TYR A 27 4.46 -3.84 -11.66
C TYR A 27 5.66 -4.03 -10.74
N ASP A 28 5.69 -3.30 -9.62
CA ASP A 28 6.70 -3.44 -8.57
C ASP A 28 6.07 -4.09 -7.33
N ALA A 29 6.78 -5.00 -6.67
CA ALA A 29 6.30 -5.57 -5.41
C ALA A 29 6.27 -4.50 -4.31
N ILE A 30 5.27 -4.50 -3.42
CA ILE A 30 5.31 -3.64 -2.23
C ILE A 30 6.19 -4.30 -1.16
N SER A 31 7.29 -3.65 -0.80
CA SER A 31 8.26 -4.13 0.20
C SER A 31 8.10 -3.48 1.58
N GLY A 32 7.35 -2.39 1.67
CA GLY A 32 7.17 -1.66 2.92
C GLY A 32 5.88 -0.87 3.00
N ILE A 33 5.43 -0.62 4.24
CA ILE A 33 4.26 0.21 4.55
C ILE A 33 4.62 1.17 5.68
N THR A 34 4.23 2.43 5.56
CA THR A 34 4.39 3.44 6.63
C THR A 34 3.06 4.14 6.90
N LEU A 35 2.70 4.24 8.18
CA LEU A 35 1.58 5.08 8.62
C LEU A 35 2.11 6.45 9.00
N GLN A 36 1.59 7.50 8.36
CA GLN A 36 1.87 8.89 8.72
C GLN A 36 0.64 9.52 9.36
N PRO A 37 0.70 9.93 10.64
CA PRO A 37 -0.40 10.63 11.28
C PRO A 37 -0.70 11.97 10.59
N GLY A 38 -1.98 12.34 10.54
CA GLY A 38 -2.38 13.66 10.06
C GLY A 38 -1.71 14.77 10.88
N VAL A 39 -1.00 15.69 10.21
CA VAL A 39 -0.19 16.72 10.88
C VAL A 39 -1.00 17.93 11.38
N GLN A 40 -2.25 18.07 10.96
CA GLN A 40 -3.15 19.17 11.34
C GLN A 40 -4.52 18.65 11.75
N ALA A 41 -5.22 19.43 12.59
CA ALA A 41 -6.57 19.09 13.02
C ALA A 41 -7.50 18.96 11.81
N GLY A 42 -8.07 17.76 11.63
CA GLY A 42 -8.96 17.43 10.52
C GLY A 42 -8.28 16.80 9.31
N MET A 43 -6.95 16.62 9.31
CA MET A 43 -6.28 15.79 8.31
C MET A 43 -6.42 14.30 8.65
N PRO A 44 -6.74 13.45 7.65
CA PRO A 44 -6.72 12.00 7.84
C PRO A 44 -5.28 11.48 7.95
N ASP A 45 -5.12 10.33 8.60
CA ASP A 45 -3.86 9.60 8.56
C ASP A 45 -3.62 9.04 7.15
N GLU A 46 -2.36 8.95 6.76
CA GLU A 46 -1.93 8.47 5.45
C GLU A 46 -1.20 7.13 5.57
N VAL A 47 -1.45 6.25 4.61
CA VAL A 47 -0.71 5.00 4.45
C VAL A 47 0.13 5.11 3.19
N ILE A 48 1.44 5.04 3.35
CA ILE A 48 2.42 5.09 2.27
C ILE A 48 2.87 3.66 1.96
N LEU A 49 2.75 3.27 0.69
CA LEU A 49 3.22 1.99 0.18
C LEU A 49 4.56 2.22 -0.52
N HIS A 50 5.57 1.45 -0.14
CA HIS A 50 6.91 1.54 -0.71
C HIS A 50 7.11 0.40 -1.71
N PRO A 51 7.25 0.70 -3.02
CA PRO A 51 7.66 -0.32 -3.98
C PRO A 51 9.07 -0.81 -3.66
N ASP A 52 9.34 -2.06 -3.98
CA ASP A 52 10.68 -2.63 -3.97
C ASP A 52 11.48 -2.01 -5.11
N MET A 53 12.49 -1.22 -4.75
CA MET A 53 13.38 -0.55 -5.71
C MET A 53 14.70 -1.32 -5.88
N THR A 54 14.75 -2.58 -5.43
CA THR A 54 15.92 -3.44 -5.63
C THR A 54 16.07 -3.70 -7.14
N PRO A 55 17.21 -3.32 -7.76
CA PRO A 55 17.44 -3.63 -9.16
C PRO A 55 17.46 -5.15 -9.38
N ASP A 56 16.85 -5.60 -10.48
CA ASP A 56 16.87 -7.01 -10.92
C ASP A 56 18.29 -7.59 -11.03
#